data_AF-A0A2I2Y8P6-F1
#
_entry.id   AF-A0A2I2Y8P6-F1
#
_cell.length_a   1.000
_cell.length_b   1.000
_cell.length_c   1.000
_cell.angle_alpha   90.00
_cell.angle_beta   90.00
_cell.angle_gamma   90.00
#
_symmetry.space_group_name_H-M   'P 1'
#
loop_
_entity.id
_entity.type
_entity.pdbx_description
1 polymer ?
#
loop_
_entity_poly.entity_id
_entity_poly.type
_entity_poly.pdbx_seq_one_letter_code
_entity_poly.pdbx_strand_id
1 'polypeptide(L)'
;MAPWGKRLAGVRGVLLDISGVLYDSGAGGGTAIAGSVEAVARLKRSRLKVRFCTNESQKSRAELVGQLRRLGFDISEGEVTAPAPAACQILKERGLRPYLLIHDGVRSEFDQIDTSNPNCVVIADAGESFSYQNMNNAFQVLMELENPVLISLGKGRYYKETSGLMLDVGPYMKALEYACGIKAEVVGKPSPEFFKSALQAIGVEAHQAVMIGDDIVGDVGGAQRCGMRALQVRTGKFSKSLNLSELFPHLFKMGVTTSSLEDGRERDVRLVSAVLGDCAGGEAAVAPYKQAQ
;
A
#
# COMPACT_ATOMS: atom_id res chain seq x y z
N MET A 1 13.74 28.35 -8.39
CA MET A 1 12.88 27.15 -8.41
C MET A 1 13.64 26.02 -7.74
N ALA A 2 13.08 25.40 -6.70
CA ALA A 2 13.67 24.20 -6.14
C ALA A 2 13.81 23.14 -7.26
N PRO A 3 14.86 22.29 -7.28
CA PRO A 3 15.05 21.25 -8.29
C PRO A 3 13.86 20.28 -8.46
N TRP A 4 12.93 20.29 -7.51
CA TRP A 4 11.78 19.39 -7.38
C TRP A 4 10.56 19.81 -8.23
N GLY A 5 10.28 21.10 -8.40
CA GLY A 5 9.12 21.58 -9.16
C GLY A 5 9.12 21.14 -10.63
N LYS A 6 10.30 21.04 -11.26
CA LYS A 6 10.42 20.47 -12.62
C LYS A 6 10.12 18.97 -12.67
N ARG A 7 10.39 18.22 -11.60
CA ARG A 7 10.18 16.76 -11.54
C ARG A 7 8.72 16.37 -11.28
N LEU A 8 7.95 17.28 -10.69
CA LEU A 8 6.53 17.11 -10.39
C LEU A 8 5.61 17.84 -11.37
N ALA A 9 6.18 18.51 -12.37
CA ALA A 9 5.41 19.08 -13.46
C ALA A 9 4.48 18.02 -14.08
N GLY A 10 3.22 18.38 -14.28
CA GLY A 10 2.20 17.49 -14.84
C GLY A 10 1.70 16.39 -13.90
N VAL A 11 2.06 16.39 -12.60
CA VAL A 11 1.37 15.54 -11.61
C VAL A 11 -0.05 16.03 -11.43
N ARG A 12 -1.02 15.12 -11.54
CA ARG A 12 -2.46 15.35 -11.30
C ARG A 12 -3.03 14.44 -10.22
N GLY A 13 -2.32 13.35 -9.88
CA GLY A 13 -2.75 12.38 -8.88
C GLY A 13 -1.62 11.98 -7.92
N VAL A 14 -1.99 11.68 -6.68
CA VAL A 14 -1.09 11.16 -5.65
C VAL A 14 -1.69 9.88 -5.09
N LEU A 15 -0.92 8.80 -5.17
CA LEU A 15 -1.19 7.56 -4.45
C LEU A 15 -0.32 7.58 -3.19
N LEU A 16 -0.95 7.47 -2.04
CA LEU A 16 -0.29 7.49 -0.73
C LEU A 16 -0.38 6.12 -0.10
N ASP A 17 0.76 5.52 0.23
CA ASP A 17 0.73 4.43 1.21
C ASP A 17 0.25 4.93 2.58
N ILE A 18 -0.22 4.02 3.43
CA ILE A 18 -0.80 4.32 4.73
C ILE A 18 0.20 3.99 5.85
N SER A 19 0.57 2.73 6.01
CA SER A 19 1.44 2.28 7.11
C SER A 19 2.89 2.69 6.85
N GLY A 20 3.57 3.25 7.84
CA GLY A 20 4.94 3.76 7.65
C GLY A 20 5.02 5.07 6.84
N VAL A 21 3.90 5.61 6.37
CA VAL A 21 3.81 6.91 5.66
C VAL A 21 2.89 7.90 6.38
N LEU A 22 1.65 7.49 6.66
CA LEU A 22 0.69 8.31 7.40
C LEU A 22 0.74 8.02 8.90
N TYR A 23 0.83 6.76 9.28
CA TYR A 23 0.83 6.33 10.67
C TYR A 23 1.77 5.15 10.90
N ASP A 24 2.21 4.99 12.15
CA ASP A 24 2.92 3.82 12.65
C ASP A 24 1.92 2.91 13.37
N SER A 25 1.87 1.62 13.02
CA SER A 25 0.88 0.64 13.49
C SER A 25 1.18 0.04 14.87
N GLY A 26 2.05 0.67 15.67
CA GLY A 26 2.43 0.22 17.02
C GLY A 26 1.28 0.12 18.05
N ALA A 27 1.65 -0.18 19.30
CA ALA A 27 0.70 -0.45 20.38
C ALA A 27 -0.37 0.64 20.55
N GLY A 28 -1.58 0.24 20.96
CA GLY A 28 -2.67 1.18 21.26
C GLY A 28 -3.41 1.75 20.04
N GLY A 29 -3.32 1.09 18.88
CA GLY A 29 -3.95 1.60 17.65
C GLY A 29 -3.08 2.60 16.89
N GLY A 30 -1.77 2.57 17.12
CA GLY A 30 -0.80 3.34 16.35
C GLY A 30 -0.78 4.84 16.62
N THR A 31 0.17 5.53 16.01
CA THR A 31 0.33 6.98 16.12
C THR A 31 0.50 7.60 14.73
N ALA A 32 -0.05 8.80 14.53
CA ALA A 32 0.19 9.54 13.31
C ALA A 32 1.69 9.88 13.20
N ILE A 33 2.27 9.67 12.02
CA ILE A 33 3.61 10.15 11.71
C ILE A 33 3.58 11.68 11.76
N ALA A 34 4.60 12.29 12.39
CA ALA A 34 4.64 13.74 12.58
C ALA A 34 4.43 14.48 11.24
N GLY A 35 3.47 15.42 11.21
CA GLY A 35 3.15 16.24 10.04
C GLY A 35 2.29 15.56 8.95
N SER A 36 2.01 14.25 9.05
CA SER A 36 1.26 13.53 8.01
C SER A 36 -0.21 13.97 7.92
N VAL A 37 -0.86 14.23 9.06
CA VAL A 37 -2.24 14.74 9.11
C VAL A 37 -2.38 16.08 8.37
N GLU A 38 -1.48 17.02 8.66
CA GLU A 38 -1.47 18.32 7.98
C GLU A 38 -1.17 18.18 6.48
N ALA A 39 -0.24 17.29 6.11
CA ALA A 39 0.10 17.02 4.73
C ALA A 39 -1.10 16.46 3.93
N VAL A 40 -1.85 15.51 4.49
CA VAL A 40 -3.08 14.99 3.89
C VAL A 40 -4.12 16.10 3.75
N ALA A 41 -4.31 16.94 4.77
CA ALA A 41 -5.24 18.05 4.69
C ALA A 41 -4.86 19.07 3.58
N ARG A 42 -3.57 19.35 3.41
CA ARG A 42 -3.06 20.20 2.31
C ARG A 42 -3.28 19.55 0.94
N LEU A 43 -3.05 18.24 0.82
CA LEU A 43 -3.32 17.46 -0.38
C LEU A 43 -4.78 17.55 -0.81
N LYS A 44 -5.71 17.31 0.13
CA LYS A 44 -7.16 17.34 -0.15
C LYS A 44 -7.67 18.73 -0.53
N ARG A 45 -7.04 19.80 -0.03
CA ARG A 45 -7.34 21.20 -0.44
C ARG A 45 -6.72 21.60 -1.77
N SER A 46 -5.81 20.80 -2.32
CA SER A 46 -5.17 21.08 -3.61
C SER A 46 -6.05 20.64 -4.78
N ARG A 47 -5.59 20.89 -6.01
CA ARG A 47 -6.24 20.35 -7.24
C ARG A 47 -5.86 18.90 -7.56
N LEU A 48 -4.96 18.30 -6.77
CA LEU A 48 -4.52 16.92 -6.97
C LEU A 48 -5.61 15.95 -6.54
N LYS A 49 -5.76 14.87 -7.31
CA LYS A 49 -6.57 13.73 -6.89
C LYS A 49 -5.76 12.85 -5.95
N VAL A 50 -6.36 12.41 -4.85
CA VAL A 50 -5.66 11.64 -3.82
C VAL A 50 -6.30 10.27 -3.70
N ARG A 51 -5.45 9.23 -3.63
CA ARG A 51 -5.87 7.87 -3.32
C ARG A 51 -4.99 7.31 -2.22
N PHE A 52 -5.60 6.67 -1.23
CA PHE A 52 -4.87 5.96 -0.19
C PHE A 52 -4.77 4.49 -0.58
N CYS A 53 -3.56 3.94 -0.53
CA CYS A 53 -3.25 2.60 -0.97
C CYS A 53 -2.68 1.84 0.21
N THR A 54 -3.17 0.63 0.48
CA THR A 54 -2.63 -0.19 1.57
C THR A 54 -2.53 -1.64 1.15
N ASN A 55 -1.65 -2.38 1.82
CA ASN A 55 -1.62 -3.86 1.82
C ASN A 55 -2.13 -4.43 3.16
N GLU A 56 -2.77 -3.61 3.99
CA GLU A 56 -3.43 -4.08 5.23
C GLU A 56 -4.39 -5.23 4.90
N SER A 57 -4.16 -6.36 5.54
CA SER A 57 -4.92 -7.59 5.34
C SER A 57 -5.34 -8.25 6.67
N GLN A 58 -5.14 -7.54 7.79
CA GLN A 58 -5.60 -7.94 9.12
C GLN A 58 -6.81 -7.14 9.61
N LYS A 59 -7.05 -5.93 9.08
CA LYS A 59 -8.20 -5.08 9.42
C LYS A 59 -9.04 -4.79 8.20
N SER A 60 -10.35 -4.73 8.39
CA SER A 60 -11.25 -4.23 7.36
C SER A 60 -10.93 -2.78 7.02
N ARG A 61 -11.33 -2.36 5.82
CA ARG A 61 -11.20 -0.97 5.34
C ARG A 61 -11.94 -0.02 6.27
N ALA A 62 -13.11 -0.39 6.76
CA ALA A 62 -13.89 0.39 7.70
C ALA A 62 -13.14 0.62 9.02
N GLU A 63 -12.55 -0.42 9.60
CA GLU A 63 -11.76 -0.32 10.83
C GLU A 63 -10.50 0.54 10.65
N LEU A 64 -9.76 0.32 9.56
CA LEU A 64 -8.56 1.11 9.23
C LEU A 64 -8.90 2.59 9.08
N VAL A 65 -9.96 2.91 8.34
CA VAL A 65 -10.43 4.30 8.17
C VAL A 65 -10.89 4.90 9.50
N GLY A 66 -11.62 4.14 10.31
CA GLY A 66 -12.02 4.56 11.66
C GLY A 66 -10.82 4.87 12.56
N GLN A 67 -9.76 4.06 12.48
CA GLN A 67 -8.50 4.29 13.18
C GLN A 67 -7.80 5.56 12.71
N LEU A 68 -7.64 5.76 11.39
CA LEU A 68 -7.04 6.97 10.84
C LEU A 68 -7.84 8.22 11.21
N ARG A 69 -9.18 8.16 11.20
CA ARG A 69 -10.02 9.29 11.66
C ARG A 69 -9.76 9.67 13.12
N ARG A 70 -9.60 8.69 14.01
CA ARG A 70 -9.23 8.95 15.42
C ARG A 70 -7.86 9.62 15.56
N LEU A 71 -6.96 9.39 14.60
CA LEU A 71 -5.64 10.04 14.51
C LEU A 71 -5.70 11.43 13.85
N GLY A 72 -6.88 11.91 13.47
CA GLY A 72 -7.09 13.25 12.92
C GLY A 72 -7.11 13.34 11.39
N PHE A 73 -7.06 12.21 10.67
CA PHE A 73 -7.14 12.21 9.22
C PHE A 73 -8.59 12.36 8.72
N ASP A 74 -8.82 13.32 7.82
CA ASP A 74 -10.03 13.35 7.00
C ASP A 74 -9.88 12.34 5.85
N ILE A 75 -10.35 11.11 6.04
CA ILE A 75 -10.30 10.02 5.05
C ILE A 75 -11.64 9.26 5.10
N SER A 76 -12.10 8.75 3.97
CA SER A 76 -13.25 7.85 3.84
C SER A 76 -12.85 6.51 3.22
N GLU A 77 -13.67 5.48 3.47
CA GLU A 77 -13.49 4.16 2.84
C GLU A 77 -13.43 4.22 1.31
N GLY A 78 -14.26 5.07 0.72
CA GLY A 78 -14.31 5.28 -0.72
C GLY A 78 -13.01 5.83 -1.30
N GLU A 79 -12.08 6.32 -0.49
CA GLU A 79 -10.76 6.84 -0.89
C GLU A 79 -9.63 5.81 -0.73
N VAL A 80 -9.91 4.63 -0.18
CA VAL A 80 -8.90 3.60 0.14
C VAL A 80 -8.97 2.42 -0.84
N THR A 81 -7.85 2.13 -1.50
CA THR A 81 -7.62 0.87 -2.22
C THR A 81 -6.87 -0.09 -1.31
N ALA A 82 -7.47 -1.27 -1.10
CA ALA A 82 -6.93 -2.34 -0.26
C ALA A 82 -7.11 -3.72 -0.95
N PRO A 83 -6.35 -4.75 -0.56
CA PRO A 83 -6.37 -6.05 -1.24
C PRO A 83 -7.69 -6.81 -1.11
N ALA A 84 -8.33 -6.80 0.07
CA ALA A 84 -9.55 -7.58 0.32
C ALA A 84 -10.73 -7.18 -0.58
N PRO A 85 -11.10 -5.89 -0.71
CA PRO A 85 -12.14 -5.47 -1.67
C PRO A 85 -11.80 -5.85 -3.13
N ALA A 86 -10.53 -5.75 -3.52
CA ALA A 86 -10.09 -6.10 -4.86
C ALA A 86 -10.21 -7.62 -5.12
N ALA A 87 -9.86 -8.46 -4.15
CA ALA A 87 -10.07 -9.90 -4.24
C ALA A 87 -11.55 -10.25 -4.29
N CYS A 88 -12.40 -9.60 -3.49
CA CYS A 88 -13.85 -9.77 -3.56
C CYS A 88 -14.41 -9.47 -4.96
N GLN A 89 -13.90 -8.42 -5.63
CA GLN A 89 -14.27 -8.11 -7.00
C GLN A 89 -13.85 -9.23 -7.97
N ILE A 90 -12.61 -9.72 -7.88
CA ILE A 90 -12.13 -10.86 -8.69
C ILE A 90 -13.01 -12.09 -8.50
N LEU A 91 -13.36 -12.41 -7.25
CA LEU A 91 -14.20 -13.56 -6.92
C LEU A 91 -15.58 -13.44 -7.56
N LYS A 92 -16.22 -12.27 -7.46
CA LYS A 92 -17.54 -12.01 -8.06
C LYS A 92 -17.50 -12.08 -9.59
N GLU A 93 -16.51 -11.44 -10.22
CA GLU A 93 -16.37 -11.40 -11.68
C GLU A 93 -16.11 -12.79 -12.28
N ARG A 94 -15.40 -13.65 -11.55
CA ARG A 94 -15.04 -15.01 -12.00
C ARG A 94 -15.98 -16.11 -11.47
N GLY A 95 -17.00 -15.75 -10.69
CA GLY A 95 -17.92 -16.73 -10.07
C GLY A 95 -17.22 -17.71 -9.12
N LEU A 96 -16.17 -17.25 -8.43
CA LEU A 96 -15.39 -18.05 -7.49
C LEU A 96 -15.97 -17.98 -6.08
N ARG A 97 -15.93 -19.12 -5.39
CA ARG A 97 -16.34 -19.33 -4.00
C ARG A 97 -15.13 -19.81 -3.20
N PRO A 98 -14.55 -18.98 -2.32
CA PRO A 98 -13.28 -19.31 -1.71
C PRO A 98 -13.42 -20.13 -0.43
N TYR A 99 -12.46 -21.01 -0.19
CA TYR A 99 -12.05 -21.35 1.17
C TYR A 99 -11.20 -20.18 1.70
N LEU A 100 -11.70 -19.51 2.73
CA LEU A 100 -11.05 -18.34 3.32
C LEU A 100 -10.10 -18.76 4.45
N LEU A 101 -8.79 -18.62 4.21
CA LEU A 101 -7.76 -18.69 5.24
C LEU A 101 -7.15 -17.30 5.47
N ILE A 102 -7.96 -16.45 6.10
CA ILE A 102 -7.69 -15.02 6.27
C ILE A 102 -7.75 -14.62 7.74
N HIS A 103 -7.21 -13.47 8.09
CA HIS A 103 -7.33 -12.88 9.42
C HIS A 103 -8.79 -12.55 9.76
N ASP A 104 -9.18 -12.72 11.02
CA ASP A 104 -10.57 -12.50 11.45
C ASP A 104 -11.03 -11.06 11.24
N GLY A 105 -10.13 -10.08 11.43
CA GLY A 105 -10.43 -8.66 11.26
C GLY A 105 -10.73 -8.23 9.80
N VAL A 106 -10.43 -9.05 8.79
CA VAL A 106 -10.85 -8.78 7.39
C VAL A 106 -12.05 -9.61 6.96
N ARG A 107 -12.59 -10.51 7.79
CA ARG A 107 -13.69 -11.39 7.38
C ARG A 107 -14.93 -10.63 6.91
N SER A 108 -15.24 -9.50 7.55
CA SER A 108 -16.39 -8.66 7.19
C SER A 108 -16.34 -8.12 5.75
N GLU A 109 -15.15 -7.99 5.15
CA GLU A 109 -15.00 -7.62 3.73
C GLU A 109 -15.56 -8.70 2.79
N PHE A 110 -15.62 -9.95 3.26
CA PHE A 110 -16.06 -11.12 2.50
C PHE A 110 -17.50 -11.56 2.82
N ASP A 111 -18.26 -10.83 3.64
CA ASP A 111 -19.62 -11.23 4.07
C ASP A 111 -20.59 -11.44 2.90
N GLN A 112 -20.36 -10.77 1.77
CA GLN A 112 -21.18 -10.90 0.55
C GLN A 112 -20.63 -11.93 -0.45
N ILE A 113 -19.59 -12.68 -0.08
CA ILE A 113 -18.97 -13.70 -0.92
C ILE A 113 -19.50 -15.06 -0.48
N ASP A 114 -20.06 -15.81 -1.43
CA ASP A 114 -20.44 -17.19 -1.18
C ASP A 114 -19.18 -18.05 -0.96
N THR A 115 -19.11 -18.72 0.18
CA THR A 115 -18.00 -19.61 0.57
C THR A 115 -18.41 -21.08 0.59
N SER A 116 -19.65 -21.39 0.19
CA SER A 116 -20.14 -22.76 0.09
C SER A 116 -19.49 -23.50 -1.09
N ASN A 117 -19.25 -24.80 -0.93
CA ASN A 117 -18.60 -25.66 -1.93
C ASN A 117 -17.40 -24.97 -2.64
N PRO A 118 -16.29 -24.74 -1.90
CA PRO A 118 -15.18 -23.94 -2.37
C PRO A 118 -14.61 -24.42 -3.71
N ASN A 119 -14.33 -23.47 -4.61
CA ASN A 119 -13.65 -23.72 -5.89
C ASN A 119 -12.36 -22.88 -6.07
N CYS A 120 -11.92 -22.23 -5.01
CA CYS A 120 -10.62 -21.57 -4.91
C CYS A 120 -10.22 -21.41 -3.44
N VAL A 121 -8.99 -20.95 -3.19
CA VAL A 121 -8.50 -20.58 -1.87
C VAL A 121 -8.08 -19.11 -1.86
N VAL A 122 -8.44 -18.38 -0.81
CA VAL A 122 -7.92 -17.02 -0.54
C VAL A 122 -7.17 -17.04 0.79
N ILE A 123 -5.95 -16.50 0.79
CA ILE A 123 -5.10 -16.39 1.98
C ILE A 123 -4.71 -14.93 2.29
N ALA A 124 -4.70 -14.55 3.58
CA ALA A 124 -4.36 -13.20 4.03
C ALA A 124 -4.01 -13.15 5.52
N ASP A 125 -2.72 -12.96 5.85
CA ASP A 125 -2.19 -12.70 7.21
C ASP A 125 -2.97 -13.33 8.37
N ALA A 126 -3.34 -14.62 8.25
CA ALA A 126 -4.29 -15.29 9.14
C ALA A 126 -3.73 -15.53 10.56
N GLY A 127 -2.50 -15.10 10.85
CA GLY A 127 -1.85 -15.22 12.15
C GLY A 127 -1.84 -16.67 12.63
N GLU A 128 -2.31 -16.89 13.86
CA GLU A 128 -2.44 -18.23 14.46
C GLU A 128 -3.35 -19.18 13.66
N SER A 129 -4.26 -18.64 12.82
CA SER A 129 -5.09 -19.47 11.95
C SER A 129 -4.29 -20.13 10.83
N PHE A 130 -3.04 -19.73 10.56
CA PHE A 130 -2.11 -20.52 9.74
C PHE A 130 -1.57 -21.76 10.48
N SER A 131 -2.49 -22.55 11.04
CA SER A 131 -2.21 -23.82 11.70
C SER A 131 -1.98 -24.93 10.68
N TYR A 132 -1.31 -26.01 11.09
CA TYR A 132 -1.13 -27.21 10.27
C TYR A 132 -2.48 -27.72 9.71
N GLN A 133 -3.51 -27.76 10.56
CA GLN A 133 -4.85 -28.20 10.16
C GLN A 133 -5.44 -27.31 9.07
N ASN A 134 -5.44 -25.99 9.26
CA ASN A 134 -6.06 -25.07 8.31
C ASN A 134 -5.30 -24.99 6.98
N MET A 135 -3.97 -25.11 7.02
CA MET A 135 -3.13 -25.21 5.83
C MET A 135 -3.42 -26.51 5.06
N ASN A 136 -3.62 -27.63 5.74
CA ASN A 136 -4.03 -28.88 5.10
C ASN A 136 -5.42 -28.80 4.47
N ASN A 137 -6.38 -28.14 5.13
CA ASN A 137 -7.71 -27.93 4.54
C ASN A 137 -7.62 -27.11 3.25
N ALA A 138 -6.85 -26.01 3.26
CA ALA A 138 -6.60 -25.21 2.06
C ALA A 138 -5.93 -26.02 0.94
N PHE A 139 -4.92 -26.83 1.30
CA PHE A 139 -4.25 -27.74 0.37
C PHE A 139 -5.20 -28.77 -0.24
N GLN A 140 -6.03 -29.43 0.57
CA GLN A 140 -7.01 -30.42 0.11
C GLN A 140 -8.01 -29.81 -0.87
N VAL A 141 -8.55 -28.63 -0.55
CA VAL A 141 -9.43 -27.88 -1.48
C VAL A 141 -8.72 -27.66 -2.81
N LEU A 142 -7.46 -27.22 -2.83
CA LEU A 142 -6.72 -27.01 -4.08
C LEU A 142 -6.51 -28.32 -4.86
N MET A 143 -6.20 -29.42 -4.18
CA MET A 143 -5.90 -30.71 -4.83
C MET A 143 -7.13 -31.41 -5.42
N GLU A 144 -8.33 -31.11 -4.92
CA GLU A 144 -9.59 -31.67 -5.44
C GLU A 144 -10.08 -30.94 -6.71
N LEU A 145 -9.52 -29.78 -7.03
CA LEU A 145 -9.92 -28.97 -8.17
C LEU A 145 -9.13 -29.36 -9.42
N GLU A 146 -9.83 -29.47 -10.56
CA GLU A 146 -9.19 -29.65 -11.87
C GLU A 146 -8.37 -28.40 -12.27
N ASN A 147 -8.88 -27.21 -11.93
CA ASN A 147 -8.25 -25.92 -12.22
C ASN A 147 -8.09 -25.12 -10.91
N PRO A 148 -7.13 -25.47 -10.05
CA PRO A 148 -6.95 -24.82 -8.75
C PRO A 148 -6.57 -23.34 -8.88
N VAL A 149 -7.30 -22.50 -8.14
CA VAL A 149 -7.03 -21.06 -8.04
C VAL A 149 -6.65 -20.74 -6.59
N LEU A 150 -5.44 -20.20 -6.41
CA LEU A 150 -4.95 -19.68 -5.14
C LEU A 150 -4.76 -18.16 -5.26
N ILE A 151 -5.47 -17.40 -4.43
CA ILE A 151 -5.37 -15.94 -4.35
C ILE A 151 -4.70 -15.59 -3.03
N SER A 152 -3.68 -14.74 -3.07
CA SER A 152 -3.00 -14.25 -1.87
C SER A 152 -3.14 -12.73 -1.79
N LEU A 153 -3.58 -12.21 -0.64
CA LEU A 153 -3.74 -10.76 -0.42
C LEU A 153 -2.43 -10.03 -0.08
N GLY A 154 -1.32 -10.71 -0.32
CA GLY A 154 0.02 -10.20 -0.09
C GLY A 154 1.07 -11.21 -0.54
N LYS A 155 2.34 -10.81 -0.46
CA LYS A 155 3.49 -11.69 -0.70
C LYS A 155 4.67 -11.34 0.19
N GLY A 156 4.41 -10.67 1.31
CA GLY A 156 5.44 -10.27 2.25
C GLY A 156 6.14 -11.49 2.82
N ARG A 157 7.43 -11.36 3.11
CA ARG A 157 8.22 -12.46 3.68
C ARG A 157 8.05 -12.52 5.19
N TYR A 158 8.07 -11.35 5.80
CA TYR A 158 7.96 -11.14 7.23
C TYR A 158 7.63 -9.67 7.48
N TYR A 159 7.13 -9.38 8.67
CA TYR A 159 6.95 -8.03 9.18
C TYR A 159 7.50 -7.93 10.61
N LYS A 160 7.59 -6.72 11.16
CA LYS A 160 8.14 -6.48 12.50
C LYS A 160 7.02 -6.08 13.46
N GLU A 161 6.92 -6.81 14.56
CA GLU A 161 6.12 -6.44 15.73
C GLU A 161 7.01 -6.06 16.92
N THR A 162 6.38 -5.65 18.02
CA THR A 162 7.06 -5.37 19.30
C THR A 162 7.82 -6.60 19.83
N SER A 163 7.25 -7.80 19.63
CA SER A 163 7.79 -9.08 20.11
C SER A 163 8.89 -9.66 19.21
N GLY A 164 9.02 -9.20 17.97
CA GLY A 164 10.05 -9.69 17.05
C GLY A 164 9.65 -9.66 15.58
N LEU A 165 10.42 -10.37 14.75
CA LEU A 165 10.06 -10.61 13.36
C LEU A 165 9.02 -11.72 13.28
N MET A 166 7.94 -11.46 12.56
CA MET A 166 6.83 -12.38 12.34
C MET A 166 6.77 -12.80 10.88
N LEU A 167 6.41 -14.05 10.60
CA LEU A 167 6.12 -14.49 9.24
C LEU A 167 4.87 -13.78 8.72
N ASP A 168 4.94 -13.37 7.46
CA ASP A 168 3.84 -12.73 6.73
C ASP A 168 3.14 -13.80 5.86
N VAL A 169 2.11 -13.47 5.08
CA VAL A 169 1.37 -14.43 4.24
C VAL A 169 2.24 -15.16 3.20
N GLY A 170 3.34 -14.55 2.73
CA GLY A 170 4.16 -15.08 1.64
C GLY A 170 4.76 -16.47 1.88
N PRO A 171 5.37 -16.77 3.04
CA PRO A 171 5.77 -18.13 3.42
C PRO A 171 4.65 -19.18 3.29
N TYR A 172 3.45 -18.88 3.78
CA TYR A 172 2.30 -19.79 3.71
C TYR A 172 1.77 -19.95 2.28
N MET A 173 1.70 -18.85 1.53
CA MET A 173 1.43 -18.85 0.10
C MET A 173 2.41 -19.77 -0.65
N LYS A 174 3.71 -19.64 -0.36
CA LYS A 174 4.75 -20.45 -1.00
C LYS A 174 4.65 -21.94 -0.64
N ALA A 175 4.24 -22.26 0.58
CA ALA A 175 3.99 -23.64 0.98
C ALA A 175 2.87 -24.28 0.13
N LEU A 176 1.75 -23.59 -0.07
CA LEU A 176 0.65 -24.08 -0.92
C LEU A 176 1.03 -24.13 -2.40
N GLU A 177 1.71 -23.10 -2.93
CA GLU A 177 2.24 -23.11 -4.30
C GLU A 177 3.14 -24.33 -4.55
N TYR A 178 4.04 -24.60 -3.61
CA TYR A 178 4.98 -25.72 -3.71
C TYR A 178 4.25 -27.06 -3.64
N ALA A 179 3.35 -27.23 -2.67
CA ALA A 179 2.64 -28.48 -2.46
C ALA A 179 1.69 -28.83 -3.63
N CYS A 180 1.03 -27.83 -4.22
CA CYS A 180 0.06 -28.05 -5.29
C CYS A 180 0.66 -27.93 -6.71
N GLY A 181 1.91 -27.44 -6.85
CA GLY A 181 2.53 -27.19 -8.15
C GLY A 181 1.92 -26.02 -8.93
N ILE A 182 1.32 -25.05 -8.22
CA ILE A 182 0.61 -23.89 -8.82
C ILE A 182 1.31 -22.57 -8.50
N LYS A 183 0.83 -21.48 -9.12
CA LYS A 183 1.22 -20.11 -8.74
C LYS A 183 0.02 -19.35 -8.19
N ALA A 184 0.24 -18.64 -7.10
CA ALA A 184 -0.75 -17.79 -6.50
C ALA A 184 -0.91 -16.49 -7.30
N GLU A 185 -2.15 -16.04 -7.47
CA GLU A 185 -2.46 -14.70 -7.92
C GLU A 185 -2.34 -13.74 -6.73
N VAL A 186 -1.37 -12.82 -6.77
CA VAL A 186 -1.15 -11.87 -5.68
C VAL A 186 -1.97 -10.61 -5.92
N VAL A 187 -2.89 -10.33 -5.01
CA VAL A 187 -3.70 -9.12 -4.98
C VAL A 187 -3.09 -8.14 -3.99
N GLY A 188 -2.95 -6.87 -4.38
CA GLY A 188 -2.26 -5.87 -3.59
C GLY A 188 -0.94 -5.40 -4.22
N LYS A 189 -0.29 -4.41 -3.62
CA LYS A 189 1.03 -3.94 -4.07
C LYS A 189 2.04 -5.10 -3.96
N PRO A 190 2.92 -5.33 -4.96
CA PRO A 190 3.22 -4.49 -6.12
C PRO A 190 2.54 -4.93 -7.43
N SER A 191 1.37 -5.59 -7.40
CA SER A 191 0.67 -6.00 -8.63
C SER A 191 0.33 -4.78 -9.51
N PRO A 192 0.57 -4.84 -10.83
CA PRO A 192 0.15 -3.78 -11.75
C PRO A 192 -1.34 -3.49 -11.72
N GLU A 193 -2.17 -4.52 -11.55
CA GLU A 193 -3.63 -4.45 -11.48
C GLU A 193 -4.07 -3.59 -10.28
N PHE A 194 -3.37 -3.69 -9.15
CA PHE A 194 -3.62 -2.85 -7.98
C PHE A 194 -3.42 -1.36 -8.29
N PHE A 195 -2.29 -0.99 -8.91
CA PHE A 195 -2.02 0.41 -9.26
C PHE A 195 -2.98 0.92 -10.34
N LYS A 196 -3.29 0.11 -11.36
CA LYS A 196 -4.28 0.45 -12.40
C LYS A 196 -5.65 0.74 -11.79
N SER A 197 -6.13 -0.11 -10.87
CA SER A 197 -7.40 0.11 -10.17
C SER A 197 -7.38 1.40 -9.33
N ALA A 198 -6.30 1.64 -8.58
CA ALA A 198 -6.13 2.86 -7.80
C ALA A 198 -6.13 4.14 -8.68
N LEU A 199 -5.47 4.09 -9.84
CA LEU A 199 -5.42 5.18 -10.81
C LEU A 199 -6.79 5.44 -11.48
N GLN A 200 -7.48 4.36 -11.87
CA GLN A 200 -8.82 4.43 -12.46
C GLN A 200 -9.82 5.06 -11.49
N ALA A 201 -9.75 4.71 -10.20
CA ALA A 201 -10.62 5.27 -9.16
C ALA A 201 -10.50 6.79 -9.01
N ILE A 202 -9.36 7.37 -9.40
CA ILE A 202 -9.13 8.83 -9.37
C ILE A 202 -9.11 9.49 -10.75
N GLY A 203 -9.29 8.72 -11.83
CA GLY A 203 -9.30 9.22 -13.21
C GLY A 203 -7.97 9.84 -13.65
N VAL A 204 -6.84 9.26 -13.24
CA VAL A 204 -5.50 9.77 -13.55
C VAL A 204 -4.67 8.73 -14.29
N GLU A 205 -3.97 9.15 -15.35
CA GLU A 205 -3.04 8.29 -16.07
C GLU A 205 -1.75 8.05 -15.26
N ALA A 206 -1.13 6.89 -15.39
CA ALA A 206 0.05 6.52 -14.59
C ALA A 206 1.18 7.55 -14.64
N HIS A 207 1.50 8.08 -15.82
CA HIS A 207 2.56 9.10 -15.99
C HIS A 207 2.25 10.44 -15.29
N GLN A 208 0.99 10.70 -14.94
CA GLN A 208 0.51 11.89 -14.24
C GLN A 208 0.36 11.66 -12.73
N ALA A 209 0.68 10.46 -12.25
CA ALA A 209 0.61 10.12 -10.85
C ALA A 209 1.99 9.97 -10.22
N VAL A 210 2.03 10.18 -8.91
CA VAL A 210 3.17 9.84 -8.06
C VAL A 210 2.71 8.93 -6.92
N MET A 211 3.42 7.82 -6.72
CA MET A 211 3.28 6.97 -5.53
C MET A 211 4.22 7.46 -4.43
N ILE A 212 3.73 7.59 -3.20
CA ILE A 212 4.55 7.88 -2.02
C ILE A 212 4.40 6.70 -1.06
N GLY A 213 5.50 6.02 -0.78
CA GLY A 213 5.49 4.77 0.00
C GLY A 213 6.76 4.55 0.82
N ASP A 214 6.73 3.65 1.78
CA ASP A 214 7.89 3.28 2.59
C ASP A 214 8.60 2.02 2.04
N ASP A 215 7.89 1.17 1.32
CA ASP A 215 8.36 -0.09 0.76
C ASP A 215 8.93 0.09 -0.65
N ILE A 216 10.24 -0.11 -0.80
CA ILE A 216 10.92 -0.03 -2.09
C ILE A 216 10.39 -1.05 -3.11
N VAL A 217 9.97 -2.24 -2.66
CA VAL A 217 9.52 -3.32 -3.55
C VAL A 217 8.03 -3.16 -3.84
N GLY A 218 7.23 -2.99 -2.79
CA GLY A 218 5.78 -2.88 -2.81
C GLY A 218 5.31 -1.61 -3.50
N ASP A 219 5.75 -0.46 -3.00
CA ASP A 219 5.26 0.85 -3.43
C ASP A 219 6.04 1.37 -4.63
N VAL A 220 7.35 1.56 -4.45
CA VAL A 220 8.19 2.27 -5.41
C VAL A 220 8.38 1.45 -6.67
N GLY A 221 8.92 0.23 -6.54
CA GLY A 221 9.13 -0.66 -7.67
C GLY A 221 7.82 -1.12 -8.32
N GLY A 222 6.73 -1.26 -7.54
CA GLY A 222 5.39 -1.53 -8.06
C GLY A 222 4.87 -0.40 -8.96
N ALA A 223 4.88 0.82 -8.46
CA ALA A 223 4.40 2.00 -9.19
C ALA A 223 5.22 2.27 -10.46
N GLN A 224 6.55 2.14 -10.39
CA GLN A 224 7.44 2.39 -11.53
C GLN A 224 7.24 1.39 -12.67
N ARG A 225 6.98 0.11 -12.36
CA ARG A 225 6.61 -0.89 -13.38
C ARG A 225 5.30 -0.54 -14.11
N CYS A 226 4.47 0.30 -13.50
CA CYS A 226 3.24 0.81 -14.10
C CYS A 226 3.44 2.14 -14.85
N GLY A 227 4.66 2.67 -14.94
CA GLY A 227 4.95 3.95 -15.57
C GLY A 227 4.68 5.17 -14.69
N MET A 228 4.46 4.98 -13.39
CA MET A 228 4.29 6.08 -12.44
C MET A 228 5.63 6.65 -11.97
N ARG A 229 5.59 7.90 -11.51
CA ARG A 229 6.65 8.43 -10.62
C ARG A 229 6.47 7.83 -9.23
N ALA A 230 7.56 7.72 -8.48
CA ALA A 230 7.50 7.23 -7.10
C ALA A 230 8.52 7.93 -6.19
N LEU A 231 8.16 8.10 -4.92
CA LEU A 231 8.97 8.67 -3.85
C LEU A 231 8.97 7.72 -2.66
N GLN A 232 10.16 7.37 -2.18
CA GLN A 232 10.31 6.57 -0.97
C GLN A 232 10.46 7.48 0.25
N VAL A 233 9.65 7.26 1.29
CA VAL A 233 9.86 7.87 2.61
C VAL A 233 10.74 7.00 3.50
N ARG A 234 11.26 7.56 4.60
CA ARG A 234 12.20 6.89 5.51
C ARG A 234 11.62 6.51 6.86
N THR A 235 10.31 6.71 7.02
CA THR A 235 9.58 6.54 8.27
C THR A 235 9.11 5.10 8.52
N GLY A 236 9.21 4.21 7.52
CA GLY A 236 8.82 2.80 7.61
C GLY A 236 9.95 1.83 7.21
N LYS A 237 9.69 0.93 6.25
CA LYS A 237 10.58 -0.16 5.78
C LYS A 237 11.88 0.26 5.07
N PHE A 238 12.37 1.48 5.33
CA PHE A 238 13.62 1.98 4.78
C PHE A 238 14.83 1.31 5.42
N SER A 239 15.76 0.80 4.60
CA SER A 239 17.06 0.31 5.05
C SER A 239 18.18 0.87 4.19
N LYS A 240 19.23 1.39 4.84
CA LYS A 240 20.46 1.85 4.17
C LYS A 240 21.28 0.71 3.56
N SER A 241 21.07 -0.53 4.00
CA SER A 241 21.84 -1.70 3.54
C SER A 241 21.26 -2.40 2.31
N LEU A 242 20.08 -1.99 1.82
CA LEU A 242 19.53 -2.56 0.59
C LEU A 242 20.33 -2.11 -0.63
N ASN A 243 20.98 -3.05 -1.30
CA ASN A 243 21.67 -2.82 -2.56
C ASN A 243 20.65 -2.67 -3.72
N LEU A 244 20.24 -1.43 -3.97
CA LEU A 244 19.24 -1.09 -5.00
C LEU A 244 19.67 -1.49 -6.42
N SER A 245 20.99 -1.54 -6.69
CA SER A 245 21.53 -1.96 -7.99
C SER A 245 21.36 -3.46 -8.28
N GLU A 246 21.32 -4.32 -7.25
CA GLU A 246 21.12 -5.76 -7.43
C GLU A 246 19.64 -6.12 -7.57
N LEU A 247 18.75 -5.41 -6.87
CA LEU A 247 17.32 -5.72 -6.89
C LEU A 247 16.61 -5.15 -8.12
N PHE A 248 17.08 -4.02 -8.67
CA PHE A 248 16.44 -3.37 -9.81
C PHE A 248 17.42 -2.61 -10.74
N PRO A 249 18.13 -3.31 -11.64
CA PRO A 249 19.13 -2.71 -12.54
C PRO A 249 18.57 -1.59 -13.45
N HIS A 250 17.27 -1.59 -13.72
CA HIS A 250 16.60 -0.63 -14.60
C HIS A 250 16.22 0.69 -13.89
N LEU A 251 16.19 0.72 -12.54
CA LEU A 251 15.77 1.88 -11.76
C LEU A 251 16.74 3.07 -11.80
N PHE A 252 18.03 2.81 -12.07
CA PHE A 252 19.03 3.87 -12.20
C PHE A 252 18.88 4.70 -13.48
N LYS A 253 18.21 4.19 -14.53
CA LYS A 253 18.01 4.92 -15.79
C LYS A 253 16.77 5.83 -15.82
N MET A 254 15.86 5.72 -14.85
CA MET A 254 14.60 6.48 -14.82
C MET A 254 14.51 7.55 -13.72
N GLY A 255 15.65 7.93 -13.12
CA GLY A 255 15.69 9.06 -12.19
C GLY A 255 15.14 8.75 -10.79
N VAL A 256 15.41 7.56 -10.25
CA VAL A 256 15.33 7.35 -8.81
C VAL A 256 16.31 8.32 -8.13
N THR A 257 15.80 9.34 -7.45
CA THR A 257 16.57 10.02 -6.41
C THR A 257 16.17 9.46 -5.06
N THR A 258 17.00 8.57 -4.52
CA THR A 258 17.14 8.46 -3.08
C THR A 258 17.90 9.72 -2.62
N SER A 259 17.22 10.80 -2.26
CA SER A 259 17.92 11.88 -1.58
C SER A 259 18.26 11.42 -0.17
N SER A 260 19.53 11.10 0.07
CA SER A 260 20.16 11.13 1.38
C SER A 260 20.12 12.55 1.90
N LEU A 261 19.02 12.94 2.53
CA LEU A 261 19.03 14.10 3.40
C LEU A 261 19.60 13.61 4.73
N GLU A 262 20.84 14.01 4.99
CA GLU A 262 21.44 13.93 6.31
C GLU A 262 20.56 14.74 7.27
N ASP A 263 20.17 14.08 8.37
CA ASP A 263 19.33 14.55 9.47
C ASP A 263 17.81 14.27 9.33
N GLY A 264 17.38 13.17 9.98
CA GLY A 264 16.29 12.30 9.52
C GLY A 264 15.01 12.27 10.35
N ARG A 265 14.47 13.42 10.81
CA ARG A 265 13.10 13.46 11.37
C ARG A 265 12.28 14.68 10.97
N GLU A 266 12.88 15.86 10.83
CA GLU A 266 12.13 17.10 10.48
C GLU A 266 12.00 17.38 8.98
N ARG A 267 12.82 16.73 8.12
CA ARG A 267 12.89 17.07 6.68
C ARG A 267 12.05 16.17 5.76
N ASP A 268 11.62 15.00 6.21
CA ASP A 268 10.78 14.11 5.39
C ASP A 268 9.36 14.67 5.22
N VAL A 269 8.85 15.41 6.23
CA VAL A 269 7.63 16.24 6.13
C VAL A 269 7.79 17.33 5.06
N ARG A 270 9.01 17.84 4.85
CA ARG A 270 9.29 18.80 3.78
C ARG A 270 9.28 18.15 2.41
N LEU A 271 9.50 16.83 2.25
CA LEU A 271 9.38 16.17 0.95
C LEU A 271 7.92 16.12 0.50
N VAL A 272 7.01 15.73 1.39
CA VAL A 272 5.58 15.80 1.13
C VAL A 272 5.16 17.27 0.98
N SER A 273 5.59 18.17 1.87
CA SER A 273 5.29 19.60 1.74
C SER A 273 5.90 20.29 0.50
N ALA A 274 7.03 19.81 -0.05
CA ALA A 274 7.66 20.32 -1.26
C ALA A 274 7.00 19.73 -2.52
N VAL A 275 6.55 18.47 -2.47
CA VAL A 275 5.66 17.92 -3.49
C VAL A 275 4.38 18.74 -3.59
N LEU A 276 3.92 19.29 -2.46
CA LEU A 276 2.70 20.08 -2.34
C LEU A 276 2.85 21.57 -2.63
N GLY A 277 4.03 22.16 -2.39
CA GLY A 277 4.28 23.59 -2.61
C GLY A 277 4.33 23.98 -4.10
N ASP A 278 4.92 23.15 -4.95
CA ASP A 278 5.12 23.47 -6.38
C ASP A 278 3.93 23.08 -7.28
N CYS A 279 3.10 22.10 -6.89
CA CYS A 279 1.90 21.70 -7.66
C CYS A 279 0.72 22.70 -7.53
N ALA A 280 0.80 23.65 -6.59
CA ALA A 280 -0.25 24.63 -6.29
C ALA A 280 -0.03 26.01 -6.97
N GLY A 281 0.91 26.14 -7.89
CA GLY A 281 1.37 27.45 -8.39
C GLY A 281 0.26 28.34 -8.98
N GLY A 282 -0.07 29.42 -8.26
CA GLY A 282 -0.85 30.56 -8.79
C GLY A 282 -1.51 31.48 -7.75
N GLU A 283 -0.72 32.09 -6.86
CA GLU A 283 -0.86 33.44 -6.25
C GLU A 283 -0.18 33.47 -4.87
N ALA A 284 1.11 33.79 -4.85
CA ALA A 284 1.75 34.30 -3.65
C ALA A 284 1.90 35.82 -3.82
N ALA A 285 0.85 36.56 -3.46
CA ALA A 285 0.93 38.00 -3.26
C ALA A 285 -0.03 38.43 -2.15
N VAL A 286 0.46 38.43 -0.90
CA VAL A 286 0.24 39.54 0.04
C VAL A 286 1.50 39.68 0.91
N ALA A 287 2.23 40.76 0.72
CA ALA A 287 3.17 41.37 1.68
C ALA A 287 2.47 42.62 2.30
N PRO A 288 3.05 43.40 3.26
CA PRO A 288 4.33 43.30 3.98
C PRO A 288 4.27 43.68 5.51
N TYR A 289 5.45 43.87 6.11
CA TYR A 289 5.81 44.69 7.31
C TYR A 289 5.76 44.04 8.72
N LYS A 290 6.69 44.26 9.67
CA LYS A 290 7.88 45.14 9.77
C LYS A 290 8.81 44.71 10.94
N GLN A 291 10.12 44.81 10.68
CA GLN A 291 11.30 45.06 11.54
C GLN A 291 11.40 44.59 13.00
N ALA A 292 12.56 43.98 13.25
CA ALA A 292 13.21 43.81 14.54
C ALA A 292 13.46 45.13 15.28
N GLN A 293 13.34 45.06 16.61
CA GLN A 293 14.30 45.61 17.56
C GLN A 293 14.71 44.48 18.50
#